data_AF-A0A7J9WRL7-F1
#
_entry.id   AF-A0A7J9WRL7-F1
#
_cell.length_a   1.000
_cell.length_b   1.000
_cell.length_c   1.000
_cell.angle_alpha   90.00
_cell.angle_beta   90.00
_cell.angle_gamma   90.00
#
_symmetry.space_group_name_H-M   'P 1'
#
loop_
_entity.id
_entity.type
_entity.pdbx_description
1 polymer ?
#
loop_
_entity_poly.entity_id
_entity_poly.type
_entity_poly.pdbx_seq_one_letter_code
_entity_poly.pdbx_strand_id
1 'polypeptide(L)'
;MDVEVEVDRLYQLAPDAFVEARNELVKRLRGAGEREGADRVKELRRPTVPAWALNQLARQSPEGVAALAEVREALARAQRRLLSGVKDSGLREAMGKRREVVGRLTEDAGTVLLDSGRDPAPHRQAINATLEAAAVDLEAWEQVQRGRLGRELPMPSGFGDVTGLDLIAPETEPPTAAGEQEETGEAEALAGAEREIAAAREAVEG
;
A
#
# COMPACT_ATOMS: atom_id res chain seq x y z
N MET A 1 -20.93 -11.86 13.31
CA MET A 1 -19.99 -10.72 13.41
C MET A 1 -19.91 -10.14 12.02
N ASP A 2 -20.00 -8.82 11.84
CA ASP A 2 -19.86 -8.24 10.50
C ASP A 2 -18.38 -8.22 10.12
N VAL A 3 -18.01 -9.05 9.14
CA VAL A 3 -16.63 -9.20 8.66
C VAL A 3 -16.11 -7.88 8.10
N GLU A 4 -16.95 -7.10 7.43
CA GLU A 4 -16.53 -5.85 6.79
C GLU A 4 -16.13 -4.80 7.83
N VAL A 5 -16.89 -4.70 8.92
CA VAL A 5 -16.56 -3.80 10.05
C VAL A 5 -15.23 -4.19 10.70
N GLU A 6 -14.94 -5.48 10.83
CA GLU A 6 -13.67 -5.93 11.38
C GLU A 6 -12.49 -5.68 10.42
N VAL A 7 -12.71 -5.80 9.11
CA VAL A 7 -11.72 -5.43 8.08
C VAL A 7 -11.39 -3.93 8.18
N ASP A 8 -12.39 -3.07 8.34
CA ASP A 8 -12.17 -1.63 8.55
C ASP A 8 -11.36 -1.34 9.80
N ARG A 9 -11.56 -2.12 10.87
CA ARG A 9 -10.75 -2.00 12.09
C ARG A 9 -9.31 -2.43 11.88
N LEU A 10 -9.06 -3.48 11.09
CA LEU A 10 -7.69 -3.89 10.77
C LEU A 10 -6.92 -2.77 10.06
N TYR A 11 -7.53 -2.14 9.06
CA TYR A 11 -6.87 -1.07 8.31
C TYR A 11 -6.68 0.23 9.10
N GLN A 12 -7.33 0.40 10.26
CA GLN A 12 -7.10 1.51 11.19
C GLN A 12 -5.81 1.35 12.01
N LEU A 13 -5.35 0.11 12.19
CA LEU A 13 -4.16 -0.19 12.97
C LEU A 13 -2.91 0.27 12.23
N ALA A 14 -1.86 0.60 12.99
CA ALA A 14 -0.53 0.79 12.43
C ALA A 14 -0.09 -0.47 11.65
N PRO A 15 0.70 -0.32 10.57
CA PRO A 15 1.16 -1.46 9.77
C PRO A 15 1.81 -2.58 10.58
N ASP A 16 2.51 -2.21 11.65
CA ASP A 16 3.24 -3.12 12.53
C ASP A 16 2.30 -4.00 13.37
N ALA A 17 1.11 -3.50 13.73
CA ALA A 17 0.09 -4.24 14.49
C ALA A 17 -0.89 -5.02 13.59
N PHE A 18 -0.90 -4.75 12.28
CA PHE A 18 -1.89 -5.31 11.35
C PHE A 18 -1.86 -6.84 11.28
N VAL A 19 -0.66 -7.42 11.17
CA VAL A 19 -0.51 -8.86 10.90
C VAL A 19 -0.97 -9.69 12.10
N GLU A 20 -0.63 -9.26 13.31
CA GLU A 20 -1.06 -9.90 14.55
C GLU A 20 -2.58 -9.85 14.68
N ALA A 21 -3.17 -8.66 14.58
CA ALA A 21 -4.62 -8.47 14.68
C ALA A 21 -5.40 -9.22 13.59
N ARG A 22 -4.87 -9.28 12.36
CA ARG A 22 -5.47 -10.07 11.27
C ARG A 22 -5.48 -11.55 11.63
N ASN A 23 -4.38 -12.10 12.12
CA ASN A 23 -4.29 -13.50 12.50
C ASN A 23 -5.22 -13.85 13.67
N GLU A 24 -5.39 -12.95 14.63
CA GLU A 24 -6.37 -13.11 15.71
C GLU A 24 -7.81 -13.10 15.21
N LEU A 25 -8.15 -12.17 14.30
CA LEU A 25 -9.46 -12.12 13.68
C LEU A 25 -9.76 -13.41 12.90
N VAL A 26 -8.81 -13.94 12.13
CA VAL A 26 -8.95 -15.23 11.44
C VAL A 26 -9.24 -16.36 12.41
N LYS A 27 -8.53 -16.44 13.54
CA LYS A 27 -8.78 -17.46 14.59
C LYS A 27 -10.20 -17.32 15.18
N ARG A 28 -10.63 -16.09 15.49
CA ARG A 28 -11.98 -15.82 16.02
C ARG A 28 -13.07 -16.22 15.03
N LEU A 29 -12.95 -15.84 13.75
CA LEU A 29 -13.92 -16.17 12.70
C LEU A 29 -14.02 -17.69 12.49
N ARG A 30 -12.89 -18.41 12.45
CA ARG A 30 -12.88 -19.88 12.37
C ARG A 30 -13.55 -20.53 13.58
N GLY A 31 -13.30 -20.03 14.78
CA GLY A 31 -13.96 -20.49 16.01
C GLY A 31 -15.48 -20.25 16.01
N ALA A 32 -15.93 -19.21 15.31
CA ALA A 32 -17.35 -18.89 15.14
C ALA A 32 -18.02 -19.63 13.96
N GLY A 33 -17.29 -20.45 13.21
CA GLY A 33 -17.81 -21.16 12.02
C GLY A 33 -17.82 -20.33 10.73
N GLU A 34 -17.35 -19.09 10.77
CA GLU A 34 -17.31 -18.13 9.65
C GLU A 34 -16.09 -18.37 8.75
N ARG A 35 -16.03 -19.53 8.09
CA ARG A 35 -14.84 -19.96 7.33
C ARG A 35 -14.52 -19.07 6.13
N GLU A 36 -15.51 -18.75 5.32
CA GLU A 36 -15.34 -17.88 4.15
C GLU A 36 -14.85 -16.49 4.56
N GLY A 37 -15.42 -15.91 5.62
CA GLY A 37 -14.98 -14.63 6.17
C GLY A 37 -13.52 -14.70 6.68
N ALA A 38 -13.14 -15.79 7.33
CA ALA A 38 -11.78 -15.99 7.79
C ALA A 38 -10.77 -16.09 6.64
N ASP A 39 -11.12 -16.76 5.55
CA ASP A 39 -10.24 -16.89 4.39
C ASP A 39 -10.08 -15.54 3.66
N ARG A 40 -11.16 -14.76 3.49
CA ARG A 40 -11.07 -13.37 2.99
C ARG A 40 -10.17 -12.49 3.85
N VAL A 41 -10.31 -12.56 5.18
CA VAL A 41 -9.45 -11.78 6.10
C VAL A 41 -7.99 -12.20 6.00
N LYS A 42 -7.71 -13.50 5.82
CA LYS A 42 -6.34 -14.02 5.71
C LYS A 42 -5.61 -13.48 4.48
N GLU A 43 -6.33 -13.25 3.39
CA GLU A 43 -5.80 -12.71 2.12
C GLU A 43 -5.47 -11.20 2.20
N LEU A 44 -5.97 -10.50 3.22
CA LEU A 44 -5.67 -9.08 3.39
C LEU A 44 -4.18 -8.84 3.57
N ARG A 45 -3.68 -7.88 2.78
CA ARG A 45 -2.30 -7.44 2.81
C ARG A 45 -2.10 -6.38 3.89
N ARG A 46 -0.98 -6.49 4.60
CA ARG A 46 -0.47 -5.41 5.46
C ARG A 46 -0.28 -4.15 4.60
N PRO A 47 -0.87 -3.01 4.99
CA PRO A 47 -0.68 -1.76 4.25
C PRO A 47 0.78 -1.32 4.32
N THR A 48 1.31 -0.81 3.20
CA THR A 48 2.55 -0.02 3.22
C THR A 48 2.34 1.28 4.01
N VAL A 49 3.42 1.96 4.41
CA VAL A 49 3.33 3.22 5.17
C VAL A 49 2.53 4.32 4.42
N PRO A 50 2.77 4.56 3.11
CA PRO A 50 1.95 5.51 2.33
C PRO A 50 0.48 5.07 2.21
N ALA A 51 0.22 3.79 1.97
CA ALA A 51 -1.14 3.26 1.86
C ALA A 51 -1.89 3.41 3.20
N TRP A 52 -1.22 3.13 4.32
CA TRP A 52 -1.76 3.37 5.65
C TRP A 52 -2.11 4.84 5.88
N ALA A 53 -1.22 5.77 5.53
CA ALA A 53 -1.48 7.20 5.66
C ALA A 53 -2.73 7.64 4.87
N LEU A 54 -2.89 7.15 3.63
CA LEU A 54 -4.07 7.40 2.81
C LEU A 54 -5.34 6.77 3.38
N ASN A 55 -5.24 5.56 3.96
CA ASN A 55 -6.36 4.91 4.61
C ASN A 55 -6.84 5.70 5.84
N GLN A 56 -5.91 6.21 6.64
CA GLN A 56 -6.23 7.08 7.78
C GLN A 56 -6.79 8.43 7.32
N LEU A 57 -6.21 9.04 6.28
CA LEU A 57 -6.73 10.27 5.68
C LEU A 57 -8.20 10.12 5.26
N ALA A 58 -8.55 9.01 4.59
CA ALA A 58 -9.92 8.76 4.15
C ALA A 58 -10.93 8.69 5.31
N ARG A 59 -10.47 8.27 6.49
CA ARG A 59 -11.28 8.23 7.72
C ARG A 59 -11.33 9.55 8.46
N GLN A 60 -10.23 10.29 8.48
CA GLN A 60 -10.09 11.54 9.24
C GLN A 60 -10.62 12.76 8.47
N SER A 61 -10.58 12.72 7.13
CA SER A 61 -11.09 13.78 6.25
C SER A 61 -11.93 13.21 5.10
N PRO A 62 -13.15 12.69 5.38
CA PRO A 62 -14.07 12.25 4.33
C PRO A 62 -14.39 13.34 3.31
N GLU A 63 -14.49 14.60 3.76
CA GLU A 63 -14.69 15.77 2.91
C GLU A 63 -13.52 16.02 1.96
N GLY A 64 -12.30 15.72 2.40
CA GLY A 64 -11.11 15.82 1.56
C GLY A 64 -11.16 14.82 0.41
N VAL A 65 -11.52 13.57 0.69
CA VAL A 65 -11.67 12.52 -0.34
C VAL A 65 -12.87 12.79 -1.25
N ALA A 66 -13.94 13.39 -0.73
CA ALA A 66 -15.08 13.83 -1.54
C ALA A 66 -14.68 14.93 -2.54
N ALA A 67 -13.85 15.90 -2.14
CA ALA A 67 -13.34 16.93 -3.04
C ALA A 67 -12.54 16.35 -4.22
N LEU A 68 -11.87 15.20 -4.02
CA LEU A 68 -11.17 14.49 -5.10
C LEU A 68 -12.16 13.95 -6.15
N ALA A 69 -13.36 13.52 -5.73
CA ALA A 69 -14.43 13.10 -6.63
C ALA A 69 -14.95 14.26 -7.48
N GLU A 70 -15.18 15.42 -6.85
CA GLU A 70 -15.64 16.63 -7.54
C GLU A 70 -14.66 17.06 -8.64
N VAL A 71 -13.36 17.01 -8.34
CA VAL A 71 -12.29 17.28 -9.30
C VAL A 71 -12.33 16.29 -10.46
N ARG A 72 -12.42 14.98 -10.19
CA ARG A 72 -12.48 13.94 -11.23
C ARG A 72 -13.64 14.18 -12.19
N GLU A 73 -14.82 14.46 -11.64
CA GLU A 73 -16.00 14.73 -12.46
C GLU A 73 -15.88 16.04 -13.25
N ALA A 74 -15.33 17.09 -12.63
CA ALA A 74 -15.10 18.37 -13.31
C ALA A 74 -14.15 18.19 -14.50
N LEU A 75 -13.11 17.38 -14.34
CA LEU A 75 -12.19 17.01 -15.42
C LEU A 75 -12.89 16.23 -16.54
N ALA A 76 -13.64 15.20 -16.20
CA ALA A 76 -14.39 14.42 -17.18
C ALA A 76 -15.40 15.30 -17.96
N ARG A 77 -16.08 16.22 -17.27
CA ARG A 77 -16.98 17.21 -17.90
C ARG A 77 -16.23 18.15 -18.83
N ALA A 78 -15.09 18.71 -18.38
CA ALA A 78 -14.28 19.62 -19.18
C ALA A 78 -13.69 18.95 -20.42
N GLN A 79 -13.23 17.70 -20.30
CA GLN A 79 -12.74 16.91 -21.43
C GLN A 79 -13.83 16.65 -22.46
N ARG A 80 -15.04 16.25 -22.03
CA ARG A 80 -16.19 16.08 -22.95
C ARG A 80 -16.52 17.38 -23.69
N ARG A 81 -16.54 18.51 -22.98
CA ARG A 81 -16.77 19.83 -23.60
C ARG A 81 -15.71 20.18 -24.64
N LEU A 82 -14.44 19.94 -24.32
CA LEU A 82 -13.34 20.17 -25.25
C LEU A 82 -13.48 19.31 -26.52
N LEU A 83 -13.78 18.02 -26.37
CA LEU A 83 -14.00 17.11 -27.49
C LEU A 83 -15.22 17.50 -28.35
N SER A 84 -16.22 18.14 -27.75
CA SER A 84 -17.37 18.71 -28.48
C SER A 84 -17.08 20.08 -29.13
N GLY A 85 -15.84 20.58 -29.09
CA GLY A 85 -15.43 21.82 -29.74
C GLY A 85 -15.71 23.10 -28.95
N VAL A 86 -16.07 23.01 -27.67
CA VAL A 86 -16.28 24.18 -26.81
C VAL A 86 -14.94 24.86 -26.50
N LYS A 87 -14.76 26.11 -26.95
CA LYS A 87 -13.52 26.89 -26.79
C LYS A 87 -13.12 27.10 -25.33
N ASP A 88 -14.09 27.38 -24.46
CA ASP A 88 -13.90 27.49 -23.02
C ASP A 88 -14.47 26.26 -22.31
N SER A 89 -13.71 25.17 -22.36
CA SER A 89 -14.15 23.90 -21.80
C SER A 89 -14.10 23.85 -20.27
N GLY A 90 -13.47 24.84 -19.62
CA GLY A 90 -13.15 24.81 -18.19
C GLY A 90 -11.96 23.90 -17.83
N LEU A 91 -11.26 23.33 -18.81
CA LEU A 91 -10.20 22.32 -18.57
C LEU A 91 -9.03 22.88 -17.74
N ARG A 92 -8.60 24.13 -18.02
CA ARG A 92 -7.49 24.75 -17.26
C ARG A 92 -7.86 24.95 -15.79
N GLU A 93 -9.08 25.38 -15.52
CA GLU A 93 -9.60 25.59 -14.17
C GLU A 93 -9.68 24.26 -13.42
N ALA A 94 -10.28 23.23 -14.02
CA ALA A 94 -10.38 21.90 -13.41
C ALA A 94 -8.99 21.27 -13.15
N MET A 95 -8.01 21.49 -14.04
CA MET A 95 -6.62 21.09 -13.82
C MET A 95 -5.94 21.86 -12.69
N GLY A 96 -6.25 23.15 -12.52
CA GLY A 96 -5.81 23.95 -11.39
C GLY A 96 -6.36 23.43 -10.07
N LYS A 97 -7.68 23.17 -10.02
CA LYS A 97 -8.35 22.64 -8.83
C LYS A 97 -7.83 21.25 -8.45
N ARG A 98 -7.52 20.41 -9.44
CA ARG A 98 -6.85 19.11 -9.19
C ARG A 98 -5.55 19.27 -8.43
N ARG A 99 -4.63 20.11 -8.92
CA ARG A 99 -3.34 20.33 -8.25
C ARG A 99 -3.51 20.84 -6.82
N GLU A 100 -4.47 21.75 -6.60
CA GLU A 100 -4.78 22.29 -5.27
C GLU A 100 -5.26 21.19 -4.30
N VAL A 101 -6.27 20.40 -4.71
CA VAL A 101 -6.86 19.35 -3.88
C VAL A 101 -5.85 18.24 -3.60
N VAL A 102 -5.14 17.76 -4.64
CA VAL A 102 -4.12 16.72 -4.49
C VAL A 102 -2.98 17.21 -3.58
N GLY A 103 -2.51 18.44 -3.78
CA GLY A 103 -1.48 19.05 -2.93
C GLY A 103 -1.89 19.08 -1.46
N ARG A 104 -3.07 19.61 -1.17
CA ARG A 104 -3.60 19.65 0.20
C ARG A 104 -3.70 18.25 0.83
N LEU A 105 -4.30 17.29 0.13
CA LEU A 105 -4.44 15.92 0.65
C LEU A 105 -3.09 15.21 0.85
N THR A 106 -2.07 15.57 0.05
CA THR A 106 -0.71 15.07 0.25
C THR A 106 -0.12 15.57 1.57
N GLU A 107 -0.33 16.85 1.90
CA GLU A 107 0.11 17.43 3.18
C GLU A 107 -0.72 16.91 4.36
N ASP A 108 -2.03 16.71 4.19
CA ASP A 108 -2.91 16.11 5.22
C ASP A 108 -2.46 14.67 5.54
N ALA A 109 -2.15 13.84 4.53
CA ALA A 109 -1.56 12.52 4.74
C ALA A 109 -0.15 12.57 5.35
N GLY A 110 0.62 13.63 5.07
CA GLY A 110 1.90 13.87 5.73
C GLY A 110 1.72 14.15 7.23
N THR A 111 0.68 14.90 7.59
CA THR A 111 0.34 15.17 9.01
C THR A 111 -0.03 13.88 9.74
N VAL A 112 -0.80 12.99 9.09
CA VAL A 112 -1.09 11.64 9.64
C VAL A 112 0.19 10.86 9.97
N LEU A 113 1.20 10.94 9.10
CA LEU A 113 2.49 10.27 9.34
C LEU A 113 3.23 10.91 10.52
N LEU A 114 3.30 12.24 10.58
CA LEU A 114 3.93 12.97 11.68
C LEU A 114 3.30 12.62 13.03
N ASP A 115 1.97 12.62 13.10
CA ASP A 115 1.21 12.30 14.32
C ASP A 115 1.44 10.85 14.80
N SER A 116 1.87 9.97 13.89
CA SER A 116 2.27 8.59 14.19
C SER A 116 3.76 8.40 14.45
N GLY A 117 4.54 9.48 14.47
CA GLY A 117 5.99 9.46 14.69
C GLY A 117 6.81 8.99 13.49
N ARG A 118 6.26 9.11 12.25
CA ARG A 118 6.95 8.72 11.01
C ARG A 118 7.30 9.96 10.18
N ASP A 119 8.48 9.96 9.57
CA ASP A 119 8.89 11.01 8.64
C ASP A 119 8.05 10.95 7.34
N PRO A 120 7.34 12.02 6.96
CA PRO A 120 6.57 12.05 5.71
C PRO A 120 7.42 12.12 4.45
N ALA A 121 8.64 12.67 4.54
CA ALA A 121 9.43 13.04 3.37
C ALA A 121 9.67 11.86 2.39
N PRO A 122 10.01 10.64 2.84
CA PRO A 122 10.19 9.49 1.95
C PRO A 122 8.89 9.01 1.27
N HIS A 123 7.73 9.35 1.83
CA HIS A 123 6.43 8.81 1.41
C HIS A 123 5.63 9.78 0.55
N ARG A 124 6.00 11.07 0.57
CA ARG A 124 5.27 12.16 -0.10
C ARG A 124 5.00 11.90 -1.58
N GLN A 125 5.98 11.40 -2.33
CA GLN A 125 5.82 11.13 -3.76
C GLN A 125 4.81 10.01 -4.02
N ALA A 126 4.84 8.94 -3.23
CA ALA A 126 3.95 7.78 -3.42
C ALA A 126 2.51 8.10 -3.02
N ILE A 127 2.34 8.90 -1.95
CA ILE A 127 1.05 9.48 -1.55
C ILE A 127 0.49 10.34 -2.68
N ASN A 128 1.29 11.29 -3.19
CA ASN A 128 0.88 12.19 -4.26
C ASN A 128 0.48 11.43 -5.53
N ALA A 129 1.28 10.44 -5.95
CA ALA A 129 0.99 9.60 -7.10
C ALA A 129 -0.33 8.84 -6.98
N THR A 130 -0.64 8.29 -5.79
CA THR A 130 -1.91 7.61 -5.55
C THR A 130 -3.11 8.57 -5.62
N LEU A 131 -2.97 9.76 -5.05
CA LEU A 131 -4.01 10.80 -5.10
C LEU A 131 -4.23 11.34 -6.51
N GLU A 132 -3.16 11.49 -7.30
CA GLU A 132 -3.24 11.86 -8.71
C GLU A 132 -3.95 10.79 -9.54
N ALA A 133 -3.68 9.50 -9.29
CA ALA A 133 -4.41 8.39 -9.91
C ALA A 133 -5.91 8.47 -9.59
N ALA A 134 -6.26 8.62 -8.31
CA ALA A 134 -7.65 8.78 -7.86
C ALA A 134 -8.33 10.06 -8.37
N ALA A 135 -7.58 11.10 -8.74
CA ALA A 135 -8.14 12.32 -9.31
C ALA A 135 -8.63 12.13 -10.77
N VAL A 136 -8.18 11.09 -11.46
CA VAL A 136 -8.47 10.88 -12.89
C VAL A 136 -9.10 9.52 -13.19
N ASP A 137 -9.00 8.56 -12.28
CA ASP A 137 -9.56 7.23 -12.40
C ASP A 137 -10.59 6.95 -11.29
N LEU A 138 -11.74 6.36 -11.67
CA LEU A 138 -12.84 6.10 -10.73
C LEU A 138 -12.50 4.94 -9.79
N GLU A 139 -11.90 3.87 -10.30
CA GLU A 139 -11.58 2.69 -9.51
C GLU A 139 -10.52 3.01 -8.45
N ALA A 140 -9.48 3.75 -8.82
CA ALA A 140 -8.47 4.26 -7.91
C ALA A 140 -9.08 5.14 -6.81
N TRP A 141 -10.02 6.02 -7.16
CA TRP A 141 -10.73 6.83 -6.17
C TRP A 141 -11.55 5.99 -5.20
N GLU A 142 -12.29 5.00 -5.68
CA GLU A 142 -13.09 4.15 -4.80
C GLU A 142 -12.18 3.34 -3.85
N GLN A 143 -11.01 2.90 -4.30
CA GLN A 143 -10.03 2.24 -3.43
C GLN A 143 -9.51 3.18 -2.33
N VAL A 144 -9.19 4.43 -2.66
CA VAL A 144 -8.81 5.46 -1.66
C VAL A 144 -9.96 5.74 -0.71
N GLN A 145 -11.18 5.91 -1.23
CA GLN A 145 -12.38 6.20 -0.44
C GLN A 145 -12.73 5.09 0.55
N ARG A 146 -12.57 3.83 0.14
CA ARG A 146 -12.76 2.68 1.03
C ARG A 146 -11.75 2.67 2.19
N GLY A 147 -10.57 3.27 2.01
CA GLY A 147 -9.55 3.34 3.06
C GLY A 147 -8.99 1.96 3.45
N ARG A 148 -8.86 1.05 2.47
CA ARG A 148 -8.36 -0.32 2.65
C ARG A 148 -7.20 -0.66 1.70
N LEU A 149 -6.41 0.35 1.31
CA LEU A 149 -5.26 0.16 0.44
C LEU A 149 -4.20 -0.72 1.14
N GLY A 150 -3.79 -1.81 0.47
CA GLY A 150 -2.64 -2.61 0.89
C GLY A 150 -1.30 -2.09 0.36
N ARG A 151 -1.33 -1.31 -0.73
CA ARG A 151 -0.19 -0.68 -1.38
C ARG A 151 -0.63 0.59 -2.10
N GLU A 152 0.33 1.37 -2.55
CA GLU A 152 0.11 2.57 -3.35
C GLU A 152 -0.41 2.22 -4.74
N LEU A 153 -1.15 3.16 -5.33
CA LEU A 153 -1.63 3.00 -6.70
C LEU A 153 -0.64 3.66 -7.65
N PRO A 154 -0.22 2.96 -8.72
CA PRO A 154 0.63 3.58 -9.73
C PRO A 154 -0.15 4.69 -10.44
N MET A 155 0.57 5.71 -10.89
CA MET A 155 0.02 6.68 -11.83
C MET A 155 -0.41 5.94 -13.11
N PRO A 156 -1.58 6.23 -13.69
CA PRO A 156 -1.90 5.76 -15.03
C PRO A 156 -0.84 6.31 -15.98
N SER A 157 0.04 5.43 -16.48
CA SER A 157 0.97 5.79 -17.55
C SER A 157 0.14 6.13 -18.78
N GLY A 158 0.05 7.42 -19.09
CA GLY A 158 -0.66 7.93 -20.26
C GLY A 158 0.02 7.48 -21.53
N PHE A 159 -0.32 6.27 -21.98
CA PHE A 159 -0.31 5.68 -23.32
C PHE A 159 -0.27 4.15 -23.13
N GLY A 160 -1.44 3.52 -23.23
CA GLY A 160 -1.56 2.07 -23.35
C GLY A 160 -1.78 1.31 -22.05
N ASP A 161 -2.95 1.48 -21.44
CA ASP A 161 -3.56 0.38 -20.68
C ASP A 161 -4.79 -0.11 -21.44
N VAL A 162 -4.50 -0.64 -22.64
CA VAL A 162 -5.39 -1.55 -23.37
C VAL A 162 -4.81 -2.95 -23.21
N THR A 163 -4.51 -3.34 -21.97
CA THR A 163 -4.18 -4.72 -21.62
C THR A 163 -4.86 -5.04 -20.30
N GLY A 164 -6.12 -5.46 -20.39
CA GLY A 164 -6.75 -6.31 -19.39
C GLY A 164 -6.04 -7.67 -19.33
N LEU A 165 -4.80 -7.64 -18.87
CA LEU A 165 -4.00 -8.78 -18.48
C LEU A 165 -3.57 -8.49 -17.06
N ASP A 166 -4.32 -9.06 -16.12
CA ASP A 166 -3.78 -9.43 -14.82
C ASP A 166 -2.43 -10.11 -15.07
N LEU A 167 -1.35 -9.36 -14.87
CA LEU A 167 -0.05 -9.95 -14.60
C LEU A 167 -0.20 -10.62 -13.24
N ILE A 168 -0.70 -11.85 -13.27
CA ILE A 168 -0.44 -12.87 -12.29
C ILE A 168 1.08 -12.86 -12.12
N ALA A 169 1.55 -12.19 -11.07
CA ALA A 169 2.88 -12.40 -10.57
C ALA A 169 2.99 -13.92 -10.34
N PRO A 170 4.04 -14.60 -10.81
CA PRO A 170 4.17 -16.03 -10.58
C PRO A 170 4.05 -16.29 -9.08
N GLU A 171 3.09 -17.14 -8.73
CA GLU A 171 2.98 -17.75 -7.41
C GLU A 171 4.37 -18.26 -7.04
N THR A 172 4.97 -17.61 -6.04
CA THR A 172 6.02 -18.26 -5.28
C THR A 172 5.30 -19.33 -4.48
N GLU A 173 5.38 -20.56 -4.98
CA GLU A 173 4.98 -21.74 -4.22
C GLU A 173 5.55 -21.65 -2.81
N PRO A 174 4.75 -21.91 -1.76
CA PRO A 174 5.28 -21.92 -0.40
C PRO A 174 6.31 -23.06 -0.29
N PRO A 175 7.51 -22.81 0.26
CA PRO A 175 8.43 -23.91 0.56
C PRO A 175 7.76 -24.81 1.60
N THR A 176 7.40 -26.00 1.16
CA THR A 176 7.01 -27.09 2.03
C THR A 176 8.28 -27.56 2.74
N ALA A 177 8.27 -27.52 4.08
CA ALA A 177 9.09 -28.30 5.00
C ALA A 177 10.51 -28.70 4.53
N ALA A 178 11.49 -27.86 4.81
CA ALA A 178 12.90 -28.26 4.94
C ALA A 178 13.62 -27.30 5.92
N GLY A 179 13.09 -27.19 7.15
CA GLY A 179 13.81 -26.56 8.24
C GLY A 179 14.57 -27.62 9.00
N GLU A 180 15.80 -27.95 8.58
CA GLU A 180 16.77 -28.74 9.37
C GLU A 180 18.20 -28.79 8.77
N GLN A 181 18.60 -27.91 7.83
CA GLN A 181 19.93 -28.00 7.19
C GLN A 181 20.77 -26.71 7.18
N GLU A 182 20.34 -25.61 7.81
CA GLU A 182 21.15 -24.38 7.86
C GLU A 182 22.07 -24.27 9.09
N GLU A 183 21.86 -25.04 10.16
CA GLU A 183 22.75 -24.99 11.36
C GLU A 183 24.08 -25.77 11.19
N THR A 184 24.20 -26.68 10.22
CA THR A 184 25.42 -27.47 10.01
C THR A 184 26.49 -26.75 9.18
N GLY A 185 26.11 -25.81 8.31
CA GLY A 185 27.06 -25.08 7.46
C GLY A 185 27.86 -24.01 8.21
N GLU A 186 27.25 -23.36 9.20
CA GLU A 186 27.90 -22.28 9.96
C GLU A 186 28.92 -22.82 10.98
N ALA A 187 28.68 -24.02 11.54
CA ALA A 187 29.62 -24.70 12.43
C ALA A 187 30.86 -25.25 11.69
N GLU A 188 30.72 -25.73 10.45
CA GLU A 188 31.86 -26.19 9.64
C GLU A 188 32.70 -25.03 9.10
N ALA A 189 32.09 -23.89 8.77
CA ALA A 189 32.80 -22.68 8.35
C ALA A 189 33.62 -22.06 9.48
N LEU A 190 33.09 -22.02 10.70
CA LEU A 190 33.80 -21.50 11.87
C LEU A 190 34.98 -22.41 12.28
N ALA A 191 34.80 -23.73 12.22
CA ALA A 191 35.86 -24.69 12.50
C ALA A 191 36.98 -24.73 11.43
N GLY A 192 36.70 -24.26 10.20
CA GLY A 192 37.71 -24.04 9.16
C GLY A 192 38.53 -22.79 9.42
N ALA A 193 37.88 -21.68 9.76
CA ALA A 193 38.54 -20.41 10.05
C ALA A 193 39.46 -20.47 11.28
N GLU A 194 39.09 -21.21 12.32
CA GLU A 194 39.92 -21.37 13.52
C GLU A 194 41.21 -22.17 13.25
N ARG A 195 41.17 -23.15 12.34
CA ARG A 195 42.36 -23.94 11.95
C ARG A 195 43.35 -23.13 11.12
N GLU A 196 42.87 -22.25 10.24
CA GLU A 196 43.74 -21.34 9.48
C GLU A 196 44.41 -20.30 10.39
N ILE A 197 43.70 -19.78 11.39
CA ILE A 197 44.27 -18.83 12.36
C ILE A 197 45.31 -19.51 13.26
N ALA A 198 45.12 -20.77 13.65
CA ALA A 198 46.09 -21.53 14.42
C ALA A 198 47.39 -21.81 13.62
N ALA A 199 47.26 -22.22 12.35
CA ALA A 199 48.41 -22.46 11.48
C ALA A 199 49.21 -21.17 11.18
N ALA A 200 48.54 -20.03 11.06
CA ALA A 200 49.20 -18.74 10.85
C ALA A 200 49.96 -18.24 12.09
N ARG A 201 49.56 -18.64 13.30
CA ARG A 201 50.26 -18.28 14.54
C ARG A 201 51.53 -19.09 14.76
N GLU A 202 51.52 -20.38 14.43
CA GLU A 202 52.68 -21.27 14.56
C GLU A 202 53.81 -20.89 13.57
N ALA A 203 53.46 -20.33 12.40
CA ALA A 203 54.44 -19.86 11.41
C ALA A 203 55.12 -18.52 11.76
N VAL A 204 54.65 -17.82 12.80
CA VAL A 204 55.23 -16.53 13.24
C VAL A 204 56.11 -16.69 14.49
N GLU A 205 56.03 -17.83 15.18
CA GLU A 205 56.79 -18.12 16.41
C GLU A 205 57.94 -19.13 16.23
N GLY A 206 58.21 -19.59 14.99
CA GLY A 206 59.37 -20.40 14.62
C GLY A 206 60.35 -19.64 13.73
#